data_AF-A0A081R5R5-F1
#
_entry.id   AF-A0A081R5R5-F1
#
_cell.length_a   1.000
_cell.length_b   1.000
_cell.length_c   1.000
_cell.angle_alpha   90.00
_cell.angle_beta   90.00
_cell.angle_gamma   90.00
#
_symmetry.space_group_name_H-M   'P 1'
#
loop_
_entity.id
_entity.type
_entity.pdbx_description
1 polymer ?
#
loop_
_entity_poly.entity_id
_entity_poly.type
_entity_poly.pdbx_seq_one_letter_code
_entity_poly.pdbx_strand_id
1 'polypeptide(L)'
;MLKIGAKYHIPTTTFNAWFKYGALTLEEKAFIENNPAMFIDYRRKHDDVVRWNDFNHPEWYSDITDSMPNTIHWLDGSSHKIGDWEFDPVTGQLVDGKGGKPLISGVYRAYANSLRGMAHYKDLKSKWSSGGISSSEEIYLDAAQGSILSSSMATAARTGADEVSALAKKANQELQEIWSKIDFTSYTALAPYEVEAIFASQGITQAQFIDTFQAETNQTATKMNASAQAFENMDKQLQEVIEKTVATDKQLAKEFRQWKEKM
;
A
#
# COMPACT_ATOMS: atom_id res chain seq x y z
N MET A 1 -1.79 17.27 -13.86
CA MET A 1 -2.88 16.58 -13.13
C MET A 1 -2.57 16.44 -11.65
N LEU A 2 -1.38 15.99 -11.25
CA LEU A 2 -0.98 15.88 -9.82
C LEU A 2 -1.17 17.17 -9.01
N LYS A 3 -0.79 18.33 -9.57
CA LYS A 3 -1.06 19.63 -8.95
C LYS A 3 -2.55 19.87 -8.64
N ILE A 4 -3.43 19.51 -9.59
CA ILE A 4 -4.88 19.67 -9.41
C ILE A 4 -5.37 18.74 -8.31
N GLY A 5 -4.90 17.49 -8.31
CA GLY A 5 -5.16 16.53 -7.24
C GLY A 5 -4.73 17.03 -5.87
N ALA A 6 -3.52 17.61 -5.77
CA ALA A 6 -3.01 18.21 -4.54
C ALA A 6 -3.87 19.40 -4.09
N LYS A 7 -4.20 20.31 -5.00
CA LYS A 7 -5.03 21.49 -4.72
C LYS A 7 -6.42 21.15 -4.18
N TYR A 8 -7.04 20.08 -4.71
CA TYR A 8 -8.42 19.70 -4.35
C TYR A 8 -8.50 18.46 -3.46
N HIS A 9 -7.37 17.94 -2.99
CA HIS A 9 -7.28 16.73 -2.17
C HIS A 9 -7.94 15.50 -2.84
N ILE A 10 -7.70 15.32 -4.13
CA ILE A 10 -8.25 14.23 -4.94
C ILE A 10 -7.14 13.23 -5.28
N PRO A 11 -7.28 11.94 -4.94
CA PRO A 11 -6.34 10.91 -5.36
C PRO A 11 -6.16 10.92 -6.88
N THR A 12 -4.93 10.97 -7.34
CA THR A 12 -4.57 11.16 -8.73
C THR A 12 -3.52 10.14 -9.16
N THR A 13 -3.87 9.34 -10.17
CA THR A 13 -2.93 8.46 -10.86
C THR A 13 -2.71 8.97 -12.28
N THR A 14 -1.46 9.11 -12.68
CA THR A 14 -1.06 9.57 -14.01
C THR A 14 -0.08 8.61 -14.67
N PHE A 15 -0.01 8.69 -16.00
CA PHE A 15 0.91 7.92 -16.84
C PHE A 15 1.67 8.88 -17.73
N ASN A 16 3.00 8.87 -17.65
CA ASN A 16 3.90 9.75 -18.38
C ASN A 16 3.52 11.25 -18.27
N ALA A 17 2.97 11.67 -17.13
CA ALA A 17 2.56 13.05 -16.95
C ALA A 17 3.73 13.89 -16.46
N TRP A 18 4.34 14.65 -17.36
CA TRP A 18 5.41 15.56 -16.96
C TRP A 18 4.86 16.77 -16.20
N PHE A 19 5.56 17.19 -15.15
CA PHE A 19 5.32 18.45 -14.45
C PHE A 19 6.55 18.88 -13.65
N LYS A 20 6.68 20.17 -13.37
CA LYS A 20 7.75 20.67 -12.50
C LYS A 20 7.29 20.61 -11.04
N TYR A 21 7.99 19.89 -10.16
CA TYR A 21 7.70 19.91 -8.72
C TYR A 21 7.79 21.31 -8.12
N GLY A 22 8.67 22.16 -8.66
CA GLY A 22 8.75 23.58 -8.29
C GLY A 22 7.49 24.40 -8.61
N ALA A 23 6.58 23.90 -9.46
CA ALA A 23 5.32 24.59 -9.77
C ALA A 23 4.22 24.36 -8.72
N LEU A 24 4.46 23.49 -7.74
CA LEU A 24 3.59 23.30 -6.58
C LEU A 24 3.82 24.41 -5.55
N THR A 25 2.73 24.90 -4.97
CA THR A 25 2.77 25.75 -3.77
C THR A 25 3.28 24.95 -2.57
N LEU A 26 3.67 25.64 -1.49
CA LEU A 26 4.11 24.98 -0.26
C LEU A 26 3.01 24.08 0.34
N GLU A 27 1.76 24.54 0.29
CA GLU A 27 0.60 23.76 0.76
C GLU A 27 0.39 22.49 -0.08
N GLU A 28 0.44 22.61 -1.41
CA GLU A 28 0.30 21.45 -2.31
C GLU A 28 1.43 20.42 -2.09
N LYS A 29 2.67 20.89 -1.86
CA LYS A 29 3.81 20.00 -1.53
C LYS A 29 3.60 19.28 -0.20
N ALA A 30 3.27 20.03 0.85
CA ALA A 30 3.00 19.47 2.17
C ALA A 30 1.84 18.47 2.12
N PHE A 31 0.81 18.72 1.31
CA PHE A 31 -0.29 17.77 1.15
C PHE A 31 0.15 16.47 0.49
N ILE A 32 0.94 16.54 -0.58
CA ILE A 32 1.49 15.35 -1.26
C ILE A 32 2.42 14.58 -0.31
N GLU A 33 3.31 15.26 0.40
CA GLU A 33 4.27 14.65 1.33
C GLU A 33 3.57 13.93 2.50
N ASN A 34 2.47 14.50 3.01
CA ASN A 34 1.67 13.89 4.06
C ASN A 34 0.71 12.80 3.56
N ASN A 35 0.42 12.76 2.25
CA ASN A 35 -0.52 11.82 1.64
C ASN A 35 0.03 11.17 0.37
N PRO A 36 1.25 10.59 0.39
CA PRO A 36 1.93 10.16 -0.83
C PRO A 36 1.14 9.05 -1.56
N ALA A 37 0.37 8.23 -0.83
CA ALA A 37 -0.44 7.19 -1.45
C ALA A 37 -1.62 7.70 -2.29
N MET A 38 -2.00 8.97 -2.15
CA MET A 38 -3.01 9.58 -3.01
C MET A 38 -2.46 9.89 -4.40
N PHE A 39 -1.14 9.92 -4.58
CA PHE A 39 -0.50 10.47 -5.76
C PHE A 39 0.44 9.46 -6.35
N ILE A 40 0.14 9.04 -7.58
CA ILE A 40 0.92 8.04 -8.29
C ILE A 40 1.17 8.57 -9.69
N ASP A 41 2.44 8.70 -10.07
CA ASP A 41 2.85 9.07 -11.41
C ASP A 41 3.71 7.96 -12.00
N TYR A 42 3.09 7.10 -12.80
CA TYR A 42 3.80 6.05 -13.51
C TYR A 42 4.53 6.63 -14.70
N ARG A 43 5.82 6.30 -14.86
CA ARG A 43 6.64 6.87 -15.93
C ARG A 43 7.51 5.87 -16.64
N ARG A 44 7.65 6.04 -17.94
CA ARG A 44 8.62 5.35 -18.78
C ARG A 44 9.89 6.20 -18.88
N LYS A 45 11.04 5.64 -18.50
CA LYS A 45 12.33 6.37 -18.45
C LYS A 45 12.74 7.02 -19.78
N HIS A 46 12.37 6.42 -20.90
CA HIS A 46 12.77 6.87 -22.23
C HIS A 46 11.58 7.36 -23.07
N ASP A 47 10.46 7.70 -22.43
CA ASP A 47 9.37 8.39 -23.10
C ASP A 47 9.83 9.81 -23.47
N ASP A 48 9.80 10.16 -24.75
CA ASP A 48 10.33 11.44 -25.23
C ASP A 48 9.59 12.65 -24.63
N VAL A 49 8.27 12.54 -24.43
CA VAL A 49 7.47 13.65 -23.88
C VAL A 49 7.89 13.99 -22.45
N VAL A 50 8.10 12.96 -21.61
CA VAL A 50 8.60 13.13 -20.25
C VAL A 50 10.09 13.50 -20.24
N ARG A 51 10.93 12.76 -20.97
CA ARG A 51 12.39 12.91 -20.94
C ARG A 51 12.84 14.32 -21.29
N TRP A 52 12.19 15.01 -22.23
CA TRP A 52 12.61 16.34 -22.66
C TRP A 52 12.02 17.48 -21.81
N ASN A 53 10.90 17.24 -21.12
CA ASN A 53 10.15 18.30 -20.42
C ASN A 53 10.22 18.18 -18.89
N ASP A 54 10.65 17.04 -18.37
CA ASP A 54 10.52 16.70 -16.97
C ASP A 54 11.85 16.68 -16.21
N PHE A 55 12.05 17.68 -15.36
CA PHE A 55 13.25 17.86 -14.55
C PHE A 55 13.34 16.97 -13.31
N ASN A 56 12.43 16.00 -13.14
CA ASN A 56 12.43 15.08 -12.01
C ASN A 56 12.98 13.68 -12.40
N HIS A 57 13.77 13.57 -13.48
CA HIS A 57 14.33 12.30 -13.94
C HIS A 57 15.40 11.78 -12.96
N PRO A 58 15.40 10.48 -12.58
CA PRO A 58 16.32 9.92 -11.59
C PRO A 58 17.79 10.06 -11.97
N GLU A 59 18.11 10.04 -13.28
CA GLU A 59 19.48 10.24 -13.78
C GLU A 59 20.03 11.67 -13.56
N TRP A 60 19.17 12.61 -13.16
CA TRP A 60 19.54 14.02 -12.91
C TRP A 60 19.66 14.35 -11.43
N TYR A 61 19.39 13.39 -10.56
CA TYR A 61 19.62 13.49 -9.12
C TYR A 61 20.93 12.78 -8.78
N SER A 62 21.92 13.54 -8.31
CA SER A 62 23.28 13.05 -8.04
C SER A 62 23.49 12.53 -6.62
N ASP A 63 22.59 12.83 -5.68
CA ASP A 63 22.77 12.53 -4.25
C ASP A 63 21.52 11.93 -3.59
N ILE A 64 21.73 11.07 -2.58
CA ILE A 64 20.69 10.49 -1.70
C ILE A 64 19.84 11.56 -0.99
N THR A 65 20.34 12.80 -0.90
CA THR A 65 19.68 13.91 -0.19
C THR A 65 18.68 14.69 -1.05
N ASP A 66 18.81 14.67 -2.37
CA ASP A 66 17.79 15.22 -3.27
C ASP A 66 16.75 14.13 -3.54
N SER A 67 15.86 13.93 -2.57
CA SER A 67 14.88 12.86 -2.64
C SER A 67 13.97 13.08 -3.85
N MET A 68 14.09 12.18 -4.83
CA MET A 68 13.11 12.05 -5.91
C MET A 68 11.72 11.93 -5.27
N PRO A 69 10.70 12.60 -5.83
CA PRO A 69 9.38 12.53 -5.26
C PRO A 69 8.90 11.07 -5.15
N ASN A 70 8.56 10.64 -3.94
CA ASN A 70 8.13 9.27 -3.59
C ASN A 70 6.81 8.83 -4.25
N THR A 71 6.24 9.68 -5.11
CA THR A 71 5.00 9.46 -5.86
C THR A 71 5.25 9.18 -7.34
N ILE A 72 6.50 9.33 -7.82
CA ILE A 72 6.89 8.99 -9.20
C ILE A 72 7.48 7.58 -9.23
N HIS A 73 6.88 6.71 -10.02
CA HIS A 73 7.27 5.32 -10.17
C HIS A 73 7.78 5.06 -11.59
N TRP A 74 9.10 4.92 -11.72
CA TRP A 74 9.77 4.76 -13.00
C TRP A 74 9.86 3.30 -13.43
N LEU A 75 9.52 3.05 -14.69
CA LEU A 75 9.67 1.78 -15.37
C LEU A 75 10.51 1.98 -16.64
N ASP A 76 11.29 0.97 -17.02
CA ASP A 76 12.00 1.00 -18.30
C ASP A 76 11.00 1.05 -19.46
N GLY A 77 11.38 1.68 -20.57
CA GLY A 77 10.58 1.75 -21.80
C GLY A 77 10.50 3.17 -22.37
N SER A 78 9.96 3.28 -23.58
CA SER A 78 9.88 4.53 -24.34
C SER A 78 8.48 4.91 -24.80
N SER A 79 7.47 4.09 -24.52
CA SER A 79 6.12 4.34 -25.03
C SER A 79 5.37 5.38 -24.22
N HIS A 80 4.72 6.30 -24.93
CA HIS A 80 3.73 7.22 -24.37
C HIS A 80 2.32 6.61 -24.27
N LYS A 81 2.06 5.46 -24.91
CA LYS A 81 0.71 4.93 -25.07
C LYS A 81 0.24 4.22 -23.81
N ILE A 82 -0.98 4.52 -23.37
CA ILE A 82 -1.60 3.84 -22.23
C ILE A 82 -1.75 2.32 -22.44
N GLY A 83 -1.95 1.88 -23.69
CA GLY A 83 -2.10 0.47 -24.04
C GLY A 83 -0.82 -0.37 -23.90
N ASP A 84 0.34 0.28 -23.77
CA ASP A 84 1.64 -0.41 -23.63
C ASP A 84 2.01 -0.61 -22.15
N TRP A 85 1.08 -0.33 -21.23
CA TRP A 85 1.22 -0.58 -19.81
C TRP A 85 0.54 -1.90 -19.45
N GLU A 86 1.23 -2.70 -18.64
CA GLU A 86 0.75 -4.01 -18.22
C GLU A 86 0.09 -3.91 -16.85
N PHE A 87 -1.12 -4.43 -16.74
CA PHE A 87 -1.89 -4.45 -15.50
C PHE A 87 -2.14 -5.89 -15.08
N ASP A 88 -1.98 -6.14 -13.80
CA ASP A 88 -2.41 -7.39 -13.20
C ASP A 88 -3.94 -7.50 -13.32
N PRO A 89 -4.48 -8.55 -13.97
CA PRO A 89 -5.90 -8.64 -14.30
C PRO A 89 -6.79 -8.89 -13.08
N VAL A 90 -6.23 -9.32 -11.95
CA VAL A 90 -6.99 -9.61 -10.72
C VAL A 90 -7.10 -8.36 -9.86
N THR A 91 -5.99 -7.64 -9.70
CA THR A 91 -5.85 -6.51 -8.78
C THR A 91 -5.98 -5.15 -9.47
N GLY A 92 -5.88 -5.12 -10.80
CA GLY A 92 -5.82 -3.90 -11.61
C GLY A 92 -4.56 -3.06 -11.40
N GLN A 93 -3.56 -3.59 -10.67
CA GLN A 93 -2.32 -2.85 -10.40
C GLN A 93 -1.41 -2.88 -11.61
N LEU A 94 -0.73 -1.75 -11.85
CA LEU A 94 0.32 -1.72 -12.84
C LEU A 94 1.49 -2.60 -12.40
N VAL A 95 1.97 -3.44 -13.30
CA VAL A 95 3.11 -4.33 -13.06
C VAL A 95 4.36 -3.89 -13.82
N ASP A 96 5.52 -4.32 -13.34
CA ASP A 96 6.82 -3.99 -13.92
C ASP A 96 7.12 -4.68 -15.27
N GLY A 97 6.21 -5.53 -15.77
CA GLY A 97 6.41 -6.39 -16.94
C GLY A 97 7.53 -7.44 -16.80
N LYS A 98 8.37 -7.35 -15.77
CA LYS A 98 9.51 -8.23 -15.49
C LYS A 98 9.17 -9.14 -14.32
N GLY A 99 8.37 -10.15 -14.61
CA GLY A 99 7.88 -11.10 -13.59
C GLY A 99 6.60 -10.63 -12.90
N GLY A 100 5.92 -9.61 -13.46
CA GLY A 100 4.55 -9.25 -13.12
C GLY A 100 4.38 -8.67 -11.71
N LYS A 101 5.43 -8.07 -11.14
CA LYS A 101 5.35 -7.52 -9.79
C LYS A 101 4.62 -6.18 -9.82
N PRO A 102 3.67 -5.92 -8.91
CA PRO A 102 3.06 -4.60 -8.77
C PRO A 102 4.12 -3.52 -8.54
N LEU A 103 4.02 -2.40 -9.27
CA LEU A 103 4.94 -1.26 -9.13
C LEU A 103 4.73 -0.46 -7.85
N ILE A 104 3.56 -0.62 -7.23
CA ILE A 104 3.23 -0.04 -5.92
C ILE A 104 2.67 -1.13 -5.02
N SER A 105 2.93 -1.00 -3.72
CA SER A 105 2.30 -1.87 -2.73
C SER A 105 0.77 -1.69 -2.75
N GLY A 106 0.03 -2.78 -2.62
CA GLY A 106 -1.41 -2.80 -2.40
C GLY A 106 -1.84 -2.08 -1.12
N VAL A 107 -0.93 -1.88 -0.15
CA VAL A 107 -1.17 -1.02 1.02
C VAL A 107 -1.48 0.42 0.60
N TYR A 108 -0.79 0.95 -0.43
CA TYR A 108 -1.07 2.27 -0.97
C TYR A 108 -2.50 2.36 -1.52
N ARG A 109 -2.95 1.32 -2.22
CA ARG A 109 -4.31 1.24 -2.73
C ARG A 109 -5.33 1.18 -1.60
N ALA A 110 -5.10 0.35 -0.58
CA ALA A 110 -5.98 0.25 0.58
C ALA A 110 -6.11 1.61 1.30
N TYR A 111 -4.99 2.32 1.48
CA TYR A 111 -5.00 3.65 2.08
C TYR A 111 -5.69 4.69 1.19
N ALA A 112 -5.43 4.71 -0.12
CA ALA A 112 -6.12 5.60 -1.05
C ALA A 112 -7.65 5.35 -1.07
N ASN A 113 -8.09 4.10 -0.95
CA ASN A 113 -9.50 3.76 -0.84
C ASN A 113 -10.13 4.27 0.47
N SER A 114 -9.40 4.20 1.59
CA SER A 114 -9.81 4.81 2.87
C SER A 114 -10.05 6.31 2.71
N LEU A 115 -9.12 7.01 2.07
CA LEU A 115 -9.22 8.45 1.85
C LEU A 115 -10.41 8.82 0.95
N ARG A 116 -10.70 8.02 -0.09
CA ARG A 116 -11.92 8.18 -0.91
C ARG A 116 -13.17 7.98 -0.07
N GLY A 117 -13.24 6.92 0.73
CA GLY A 117 -14.35 6.67 1.64
C GLY A 117 -14.59 7.84 2.59
N MET A 118 -13.51 8.35 3.19
CA MET A 118 -13.56 9.50 4.09
C MET A 118 -13.96 10.80 3.38
N ALA A 119 -13.57 11.00 2.12
CA ALA A 119 -14.04 12.14 1.32
C ALA A 119 -15.55 12.07 1.06
N HIS A 120 -16.07 10.89 0.70
CA HIS A 120 -17.50 10.66 0.55
C HIS A 120 -18.27 10.89 1.87
N TYR A 121 -17.72 10.41 2.98
CA TYR A 121 -18.28 10.68 4.31
C TYR A 121 -18.37 12.19 4.61
N LYS A 122 -17.28 12.94 4.35
CA LYS A 122 -17.25 14.39 4.57
C LYS A 122 -18.29 15.13 3.71
N ASP A 123 -18.44 14.74 2.44
CA ASP A 123 -19.47 15.30 1.55
C ASP A 123 -20.88 15.02 2.07
N LEU A 124 -21.16 13.78 2.49
CA LEU A 124 -22.45 13.40 3.07
C LEU A 124 -22.76 14.23 4.33
N LYS A 125 -21.80 14.30 5.26
CA LYS A 125 -21.93 15.09 6.50
C LYS A 125 -22.19 16.57 6.19
N SER A 126 -21.49 17.13 5.21
CA SER A 126 -21.68 18.52 4.79
C SER A 126 -23.09 18.78 4.25
N LYS A 127 -23.61 17.88 3.41
CA LYS A 127 -24.98 17.99 2.86
C LYS A 127 -26.03 17.98 3.96
N TRP A 128 -25.90 17.07 4.92
CA TRP A 128 -26.86 16.94 6.04
C TRP A 128 -26.76 18.10 7.04
N SER A 129 -25.59 18.69 7.19
CA SER A 129 -25.39 19.84 8.09
C SER A 129 -26.22 21.07 7.72
N SER A 130 -26.68 21.20 6.46
CA SER A 130 -27.47 22.35 5.99
C SER A 130 -28.83 22.53 6.69
N GLY A 131 -29.40 21.44 7.24
CA GLY A 131 -30.65 21.47 8.02
C GLY A 131 -30.47 21.26 9.53
N GLY A 132 -29.23 21.15 10.01
CA GLY A 132 -28.90 20.58 11.32
C GLY A 132 -28.88 19.05 11.27
N ILE A 133 -27.99 18.43 12.04
CA ILE A 133 -27.89 16.97 12.14
C ILE A 133 -28.74 16.54 13.34
N SER A 134 -29.74 15.69 13.10
CA SER A 134 -30.50 15.04 14.16
C SER A 134 -29.67 13.98 14.89
N SER A 135 -30.05 13.60 16.10
CA SER A 135 -29.35 12.57 16.87
C SER A 135 -29.23 11.23 16.14
N SER A 136 -30.26 10.82 15.39
CA SER A 136 -30.23 9.58 14.62
C SER A 136 -29.33 9.69 13.37
N GLU A 137 -29.26 10.86 12.74
CA GLU A 137 -28.31 11.14 11.66
C GLU A 137 -26.87 11.17 12.18
N GLU A 138 -26.63 11.69 13.38
CA GLU A 138 -25.33 11.66 14.05
C GLU A 138 -24.87 10.22 14.30
N ILE A 139 -25.75 9.37 14.89
CA ILE A 139 -25.46 7.94 15.09
C ILE A 139 -25.12 7.24 13.76
N TYR A 140 -25.86 7.55 12.69
CA TYR A 140 -25.58 6.99 11.37
C TYR A 140 -24.23 7.47 10.81
N LEU A 141 -23.91 8.75 10.96
CA LEU A 141 -22.64 9.32 10.48
C LEU A 141 -21.45 8.74 11.26
N ASP A 142 -21.58 8.56 12.57
CA ASP A 142 -20.54 7.94 13.39
C ASP A 142 -20.34 6.47 13.02
N ALA A 143 -21.42 5.72 12.81
CA ALA A 143 -21.39 4.36 12.30
C ALA A 143 -20.70 4.26 10.93
N ALA A 144 -21.05 5.16 10.00
CA ALA A 144 -20.45 5.21 8.67
C ALA A 144 -18.95 5.52 8.73
N GLN A 145 -18.56 6.52 9.53
CA GLN A 145 -17.15 6.88 9.72
C GLN A 145 -16.36 5.73 10.35
N GLY A 146 -16.89 5.15 11.43
CA GLY A 146 -16.28 4.02 12.13
C GLY A 146 -16.06 2.84 11.19
N SER A 147 -17.09 2.46 10.43
CA SER A 147 -17.01 1.36 9.47
C SER A 147 -16.01 1.61 8.34
N ILE A 148 -15.92 2.84 7.82
CA ILE A 148 -14.95 3.17 6.76
C ILE A 148 -13.53 3.02 7.28
N LEU A 149 -13.25 3.58 8.47
CA LEU A 149 -11.91 3.56 9.05
C LEU A 149 -11.51 2.15 9.47
N SER A 150 -12.36 1.42 10.19
CA SER A 150 -12.04 0.09 10.71
C SER A 150 -11.76 -0.92 9.58
N SER A 151 -12.66 -0.98 8.59
CA SER A 151 -12.54 -1.89 7.45
C SER A 151 -11.31 -1.55 6.60
N SER A 152 -11.01 -0.26 6.42
CA SER A 152 -9.83 0.17 5.66
C SER A 152 -8.53 -0.19 6.36
N MET A 153 -8.46 -0.03 7.69
CA MET A 153 -7.28 -0.40 8.48
C MET A 153 -7.04 -1.91 8.45
N ALA A 154 -8.10 -2.72 8.63
CA ALA A 154 -8.02 -4.18 8.51
C ALA A 154 -7.55 -4.62 7.12
N THR A 155 -8.13 -4.03 6.06
CA THR A 155 -7.75 -4.32 4.67
C THR A 155 -6.28 -3.96 4.40
N ALA A 156 -5.81 -2.79 4.84
CA ALA A 156 -4.43 -2.37 4.65
C ALA A 156 -3.45 -3.28 5.40
N ALA A 157 -3.76 -3.64 6.65
CA ALA A 157 -2.92 -4.51 7.45
C ALA A 157 -2.85 -5.93 6.87
N ARG A 158 -3.99 -6.50 6.45
CA ARG A 158 -4.05 -7.80 5.75
C ARG A 158 -3.25 -7.78 4.45
N THR A 159 -3.45 -6.76 3.62
CA THR A 159 -2.71 -6.61 2.35
C THR A 159 -1.21 -6.55 2.60
N GLY A 160 -0.76 -5.76 3.58
CA GLY A 160 0.67 -5.68 3.92
C GLY A 160 1.22 -7.00 4.47
N ALA A 161 0.46 -7.73 5.28
CA ALA A 161 0.86 -9.04 5.78
C ALA A 161 0.99 -10.08 4.66
N ASP A 162 0.05 -10.09 3.72
CA ASP A 162 0.06 -10.99 2.57
C ASP A 162 1.25 -10.70 1.63
N GLU A 163 1.55 -9.41 1.37
CA GLU A 163 2.72 -9.00 0.59
C GLU A 163 4.04 -9.40 1.26
N VAL A 164 4.20 -9.13 2.56
CA VAL A 164 5.41 -9.54 3.30
C VAL A 164 5.56 -11.06 3.32
N SER A 165 4.46 -11.80 3.48
CA SER A 165 4.48 -13.27 3.46
C SER A 165 4.89 -13.82 2.09
N ALA A 166 4.37 -13.24 1.01
CA ALA A 166 4.73 -13.61 -0.35
C ALA A 166 6.21 -13.29 -0.65
N LEU A 167 6.69 -12.13 -0.22
CA LEU A 167 8.10 -11.73 -0.35
C LEU A 167 9.02 -12.64 0.45
N ALA A 168 8.68 -12.96 1.71
CA ALA A 168 9.44 -13.88 2.54
C ALA A 168 9.55 -15.27 1.89
N LYS A 169 8.42 -15.82 1.40
CA LYS A 169 8.41 -17.10 0.69
C LYS A 169 9.32 -17.08 -0.53
N LYS A 170 9.21 -16.04 -1.36
CA LYS A 170 10.02 -15.89 -2.57
C LYS A 170 11.51 -15.74 -2.25
N ALA A 171 11.87 -14.88 -1.30
CA ALA A 171 13.25 -14.67 -0.92
C ALA A 171 13.90 -15.93 -0.33
N ASN A 172 13.15 -16.67 0.49
CA ASN A 172 13.61 -17.95 1.02
C ASN A 172 13.84 -19.00 -0.07
N GLN A 173 12.97 -19.03 -1.10
CA GLN A 173 13.15 -19.92 -2.26
C GLN A 173 14.39 -19.50 -3.08
N GLU A 174 14.50 -18.23 -3.46
CA GLU A 174 15.62 -17.73 -4.25
C GLU A 174 16.96 -17.96 -3.54
N LEU A 175 16.99 -17.80 -2.22
CA LEU A 175 18.19 -18.05 -1.43
C LEU A 175 18.58 -19.53 -1.39
N GLN A 176 17.60 -20.44 -1.28
CA GLN A 176 17.84 -21.87 -1.41
C GLN A 176 18.37 -22.24 -2.81
N GLU A 177 17.81 -21.64 -3.86
CA GLU A 177 18.29 -21.84 -5.24
C GLU A 177 19.73 -21.35 -5.42
N ILE A 178 20.09 -20.19 -4.86
CA ILE A 178 21.46 -19.69 -4.87
C ILE A 178 22.40 -20.65 -4.12
N TRP A 179 22.02 -21.09 -2.93
CA TRP A 179 22.80 -22.04 -2.13
C TRP A 179 23.05 -23.36 -2.88
N SER A 180 22.03 -23.89 -3.57
CA SER A 180 22.15 -25.12 -4.36
C SER A 180 23.10 -25.03 -5.56
N LYS A 181 23.45 -23.81 -5.99
CA LYS A 181 24.42 -23.58 -7.08
C LYS A 181 25.87 -23.60 -6.62
N ILE A 182 26.12 -23.65 -5.31
CA ILE A 182 27.49 -23.78 -4.78
C ILE A 182 27.95 -25.21 -5.06
N ASP A 183 28.88 -25.34 -5.99
CA ASP A 183 29.50 -26.63 -6.34
C ASP A 183 30.75 -26.88 -5.49
N PHE A 184 30.56 -27.56 -4.36
CA PHE A 184 31.65 -28.01 -3.49
C PHE A 184 32.53 -29.11 -4.12
N THR A 185 32.13 -29.66 -5.28
CA THR A 185 32.87 -30.72 -5.99
C THR A 185 33.83 -30.18 -7.06
N SER A 186 33.75 -28.88 -7.37
CA SER A 186 34.58 -28.21 -8.38
C SER A 186 36.09 -28.24 -8.09
N TYR A 187 36.49 -28.47 -6.83
CA TYR A 187 37.90 -28.54 -6.41
C TYR A 187 38.38 -29.98 -6.27
N THR A 188 38.88 -30.56 -7.36
CA THR A 188 39.30 -31.98 -7.41
C THR A 188 40.56 -32.31 -6.61
N ALA A 189 41.27 -31.30 -6.10
CA ALA A 189 42.47 -31.47 -5.28
C ALA A 189 42.16 -31.80 -3.81
N LEU A 190 40.92 -31.61 -3.37
CA LEU A 190 40.45 -31.81 -2.00
C LEU A 190 39.21 -32.71 -2.02
N ALA A 191 38.97 -33.43 -0.92
CA ALA A 191 37.70 -34.12 -0.74
C ALA A 191 36.56 -33.10 -0.52
N PRO A 192 35.31 -33.39 -0.90
CA PRO A 192 34.19 -32.44 -0.77
C PRO A 192 34.02 -31.83 0.62
N TYR A 193 34.20 -32.63 1.69
CA TYR A 193 34.10 -32.15 3.07
C TYR A 193 35.21 -31.15 3.45
N GLU A 194 36.38 -31.22 2.82
CA GLU A 194 37.49 -30.28 3.06
C GLU A 194 37.19 -28.94 2.40
N VAL A 195 36.56 -28.96 1.22
CA VAL A 195 36.07 -27.77 0.55
C VAL A 195 34.97 -27.11 1.38
N GLU A 196 33.98 -27.89 1.85
CA GLU A 196 32.94 -27.40 2.76
C GLU A 196 33.53 -26.76 4.03
N ALA A 197 34.55 -27.38 4.64
CA ALA A 197 35.22 -26.84 5.82
C ALA A 197 35.94 -25.51 5.54
N ILE A 198 36.55 -25.34 4.36
CA ILE A 198 37.17 -24.07 3.94
C ILE A 198 36.10 -22.99 3.79
N PHE A 199 34.98 -23.26 3.13
CA PHE A 199 33.86 -22.32 3.02
C PHE A 199 33.29 -21.96 4.40
N ALA A 200 33.11 -22.95 5.28
CA ALA A 200 32.68 -22.74 6.65
C ALA A 200 33.66 -21.87 7.45
N SER A 201 34.97 -22.01 7.24
CA SER A 201 35.99 -21.15 7.86
C SER A 201 35.87 -19.67 7.48
N GLN A 202 35.27 -19.38 6.31
CA GLN A 202 34.96 -18.03 5.83
C GLN A 202 33.53 -17.60 6.22
N GLY A 203 32.83 -18.37 7.05
CA GLY A 203 31.46 -18.09 7.48
C GLY A 203 30.38 -18.54 6.49
N ILE A 204 30.75 -19.18 5.38
CA ILE A 204 29.79 -19.66 4.37
C ILE A 204 29.25 -21.02 4.80
N THR A 205 28.22 -20.99 5.64
CA THR A 205 27.52 -22.19 6.14
C THR A 205 26.02 -22.11 5.85
N GLN A 206 25.37 -23.27 5.73
CA GLN A 206 23.92 -23.32 5.53
C GLN A 206 23.18 -22.68 6.70
N ALA A 207 23.62 -22.91 7.94
CA ALA A 207 23.01 -22.31 9.13
C ALA A 207 23.08 -20.77 9.09
N GLN A 208 24.22 -20.21 8.67
CA GLN A 208 24.41 -18.76 8.63
C GLN A 208 23.62 -18.11 7.49
N PHE A 209 23.59 -18.72 6.31
CA PHE A 209 22.96 -18.12 5.13
C PHE A 209 21.49 -18.50 4.96
N ILE A 210 21.15 -19.78 5.07
CA ILE A 210 19.78 -20.25 4.89
C ILE A 210 18.97 -20.11 6.18
N ASP A 211 19.39 -20.78 7.24
CA ASP A 211 18.53 -20.97 8.42
C ASP A 211 18.30 -19.64 9.16
N THR A 212 19.35 -18.81 9.30
CA THR A 212 19.24 -17.49 9.92
C THR A 212 18.31 -16.57 9.13
N PHE A 213 18.48 -16.49 7.81
CA PHE A 213 17.63 -15.68 6.94
C PHE A 213 16.16 -16.15 6.96
N GLN A 214 15.94 -17.47 6.93
CA GLN A 214 14.61 -18.06 7.06
C GLN A 214 13.97 -17.72 8.41
N ALA A 215 14.73 -17.80 9.51
CA ALA A 215 14.22 -17.46 10.83
C ALA A 215 13.78 -15.98 10.91
N GLU A 216 14.61 -15.05 10.41
CA GLU A 216 14.32 -13.62 10.41
C GLU A 216 13.09 -13.26 9.54
N THR A 217 13.06 -13.78 8.31
CA THR A 217 11.94 -13.52 7.38
C THR A 217 10.64 -14.14 7.87
N ASN A 218 10.66 -15.36 8.39
CA ASN A 218 9.47 -16.01 8.96
C ASN A 218 8.97 -15.31 10.22
N GLN A 219 9.88 -14.85 11.09
CA GLN A 219 9.50 -14.06 12.27
C GLN A 219 8.82 -12.74 11.83
N THR A 220 9.35 -12.09 10.80
CA THR A 220 8.80 -10.83 10.27
C THR A 220 7.41 -11.04 9.68
N ALA A 221 7.22 -12.06 8.84
CA ALA A 221 5.91 -12.44 8.29
C ALA A 221 4.91 -12.78 9.40
N THR A 222 5.35 -13.51 10.44
CA THR A 222 4.51 -13.86 11.59
C THR A 222 4.02 -12.62 12.35
N LYS A 223 4.93 -11.67 12.63
CA LYS A 223 4.58 -10.40 13.31
C LYS A 223 3.58 -9.58 12.48
N MET A 224 3.78 -9.50 11.16
CA MET A 224 2.86 -8.80 10.26
C MET A 224 1.47 -9.46 10.23
N ASN A 225 1.41 -10.79 10.15
CA ASN A 225 0.14 -11.52 10.16
C ASN A 225 -0.60 -11.37 11.50
N ALA A 226 0.12 -11.37 12.63
CA ALA A 226 -0.49 -11.11 13.94
C ALA A 226 -1.07 -9.68 14.03
N SER A 227 -0.36 -8.69 13.47
CA SER A 227 -0.88 -7.32 13.37
C SER A 227 -2.14 -7.24 12.51
N ALA A 228 -2.15 -7.89 11.34
CA ALA A 228 -3.34 -7.97 10.48
C ALA A 228 -4.54 -8.58 11.20
N GLN A 229 -4.35 -9.70 11.91
CA GLN A 229 -5.39 -10.34 12.71
C GLN A 229 -5.92 -9.43 13.83
N ALA A 230 -5.05 -8.64 14.47
CA ALA A 230 -5.48 -7.68 15.48
C ALA A 230 -6.41 -6.60 14.88
N PHE A 231 -6.08 -6.07 13.70
CA PHE A 231 -6.93 -5.10 13.01
C PHE A 231 -8.26 -5.70 12.53
N GLU A 232 -8.25 -6.94 12.04
CA GLU A 232 -9.49 -7.65 11.65
C GLU A 232 -10.40 -7.92 12.85
N ASN A 233 -9.83 -8.32 13.98
CA ASN A 233 -10.59 -8.50 15.22
C ASN A 233 -11.19 -7.17 15.70
N MET A 234 -10.42 -6.09 15.63
CA MET A 234 -10.91 -4.75 15.96
C MET A 234 -12.02 -4.30 15.01
N ASP A 235 -11.89 -4.54 13.70
CA ASP A 235 -12.95 -4.26 12.72
C ASP A 235 -14.23 -5.01 13.06
N LYS A 236 -14.13 -6.32 13.31
CA LYS A 236 -15.28 -7.13 13.74
C LYS A 236 -15.95 -6.58 15.00
N GLN A 237 -15.18 -6.24 16.03
CA GLN A 237 -15.70 -5.68 17.27
C GLN A 237 -16.40 -4.33 17.04
N LEU A 238 -15.84 -3.47 16.18
CA LEU A 238 -16.46 -2.20 15.83
C LEU A 238 -17.76 -2.39 15.05
N GLN A 239 -17.81 -3.32 14.10
CA GLN A 239 -19.04 -3.66 13.39
C GLN A 239 -20.13 -4.16 14.35
N GLU A 240 -19.79 -5.04 15.29
CA GLU A 240 -20.74 -5.53 16.32
C GLU A 240 -21.31 -4.39 17.18
N VAL A 241 -20.46 -3.44 17.58
CA VAL A 241 -20.89 -2.25 18.35
C VAL A 241 -21.77 -1.33 17.49
N ILE A 242 -21.42 -1.11 16.23
CA ILE A 242 -22.21 -0.31 15.28
C ILE A 242 -23.60 -0.92 15.10
N GLU A 243 -23.67 -2.21 14.80
CA GLU A 243 -24.94 -2.93 14.59
C GLU A 243 -25.83 -2.85 15.84
N LYS A 244 -25.25 -3.08 17.03
CA LYS A 244 -25.98 -2.98 18.29
C LYS A 244 -26.51 -1.56 18.54
N THR A 245 -25.71 -0.54 18.24
CA THR A 245 -26.08 0.86 18.42
C THR A 245 -27.25 1.23 17.49
N VAL A 246 -27.17 0.86 16.21
CA VAL A 246 -28.24 1.08 15.22
C VAL A 246 -29.51 0.32 15.59
N ALA A 247 -29.40 -0.92 16.08
CA ALA A 247 -30.55 -1.70 16.54
C ALA A 247 -31.23 -1.06 17.75
N THR A 248 -30.45 -0.54 18.70
CA THR A 248 -30.96 0.15 19.89
C THR A 248 -31.70 1.44 19.52
N ASP A 249 -31.13 2.27 18.63
CA ASP A 249 -31.77 3.49 18.14
C ASP A 249 -33.11 3.19 17.45
N LYS A 250 -33.16 2.18 16.57
CA LYS A 250 -34.40 1.73 15.90
C LYS A 250 -35.47 1.29 16.90
N GLN A 251 -35.08 0.60 17.97
CA GLN A 251 -36.00 0.15 19.01
C GLN A 251 -36.54 1.33 19.81
N LEU A 252 -35.69 2.27 20.25
CA LEU A 252 -36.11 3.47 20.95
C LEU A 252 -37.06 4.33 20.11
N ALA A 253 -36.76 4.51 18.81
CA ALA A 253 -37.63 5.23 17.88
C ALA A 253 -39.02 4.57 17.74
N LYS A 254 -39.10 3.24 17.83
CA LYS A 254 -40.38 2.51 17.84
C LYS A 254 -41.14 2.74 19.16
N GLU A 255 -40.47 2.66 20.31
CA GLU A 255 -41.08 2.88 21.62
C GLU A 255 -41.64 4.30 21.77
N PHE A 256 -40.90 5.32 21.33
CA PHE A 256 -41.39 6.70 21.35
C PHE A 256 -42.67 6.89 20.53
N ARG A 257 -42.78 6.27 19.35
CA ARG A 257 -44.02 6.31 18.55
C ARG A 257 -45.20 5.69 19.32
N GLN A 258 -44.97 4.54 19.96
CA GLN A 258 -45.99 3.85 20.75
C GLN A 258 -46.42 4.64 21.99
N TRP A 259 -45.48 5.34 22.65
CA TRP A 259 -45.82 6.21 23.78
C TRP A 259 -46.64 7.41 23.34
N LYS A 260 -46.30 8.01 22.19
CA LYS A 260 -47.06 9.13 21.63
C LYS A 260 -48.50 8.74 21.25
N GLU A 261 -48.73 7.50 20.81
CA GLU A 261 -50.09 6.99 20.54
C GLU A 261 -50.94 6.78 21.81
N LYS A 262 -50.29 6.66 22.97
CA LYS A 262 -50.95 6.47 24.28
C LYS A 262 -51.15 7.77 25.06
N MET A 263 -50.65 8.90 24.54
CA MET A 263 -50.82 10.24 25.09
C MET A 263 -51.92 10.96 24.31
#